data_AF-A0A2N6TNU6-F1
#
_entry.id   AF-A0A2N6TNU6-F1
#
_cell.length_a   1.000
_cell.length_b   1.000
_cell.length_c   1.000
_cell.angle_alpha   90.00
_cell.angle_beta   90.00
_cell.angle_gamma   90.00
#
_symmetry.space_group_name_H-M   'P 1'
#
loop_
_entity.id
_entity.type
_entity.pdbx_description
1 polymer ?
#
loop_
_entity_poly.entity_id
_entity_poly.type
_entity_poly.pdbx_seq_one_letter_code
_entity_poly.pdbx_strand_id
1 'polypeptide(L)'
;MKKILHYLLLSFALFMLVACGKPDSQKAFEERFKEFDSVLTEKMKSADEGSKKMAEIISKATFKVNKVEEKGENSELNVTIKAINLGKYVNEYVAAVTKKYGENIPADKQEEFNKFSVEYFTNVLNDKNVEYVENDVNVKMQKVEGEWKITNPNELVSAILGGAGNLIGL
;
A
#
# COMPACT_ATOMS: atom_id res chain seq x y z
N MET A 1 29.85 41.67 -28.32
CA MET A 1 29.69 40.22 -28.05
C MET A 1 29.22 39.87 -26.63
N LYS A 2 29.46 40.69 -25.59
CA LYS A 2 29.05 40.37 -24.20
C LYS A 2 27.53 40.24 -23.98
N LYS A 3 26.70 41.02 -24.69
CA LYS A 3 25.24 41.01 -24.51
C LYS A 3 24.58 39.74 -25.07
N ILE A 4 25.03 39.26 -26.23
CA ILE A 4 24.50 38.04 -26.87
C ILE A 4 24.85 36.80 -26.04
N LEU A 5 26.08 36.73 -25.50
CA LEU A 5 26.50 35.64 -24.61
C LEU A 5 25.63 35.58 -23.33
N HIS A 6 25.22 36.74 -22.82
CA HIS A 6 24.36 36.84 -21.64
C HIS A 6 22.95 36.30 -21.91
N TYR A 7 22.35 36.62 -23.07
CA TYR A 7 21.03 36.10 -23.46
C TYR A 7 21.05 34.59 -23.75
N LEU A 8 22.18 34.06 -24.27
CA LEU A 8 22.36 32.63 -24.54
C LEU A 8 22.58 31.81 -23.26
N LEU A 9 23.26 32.38 -22.25
CA LEU A 9 23.38 31.79 -20.90
C LEU A 9 22.06 31.85 -20.12
N LEU A 10 21.30 32.95 -20.23
CA LEU A 10 19.97 33.08 -19.63
C LEU A 10 18.95 32.13 -20.27
N SER A 11 19.02 31.89 -21.58
CA SER A 11 18.13 30.90 -22.22
C SER A 11 18.47 29.47 -21.80
N PHE A 12 19.76 29.13 -21.65
CA PHE A 12 20.20 27.83 -21.14
C PHE A 12 19.77 27.57 -19.68
N ALA A 13 19.79 28.61 -18.84
CA ALA A 13 19.27 28.54 -17.47
C ALA A 13 17.74 28.37 -17.42
N LEU A 14 17.00 28.91 -18.40
CA LEU A 14 15.56 28.73 -18.52
C LEU A 14 15.17 27.33 -19.04
N PHE A 15 16.02 26.69 -19.86
CA PHE A 15 15.81 25.30 -20.29
C PHE A 15 16.16 24.26 -19.21
N MET A 16 16.92 24.61 -18.18
CA MET A 16 17.10 23.72 -17.00
C MET A 16 15.91 23.76 -16.02
N LEU A 17 14.90 24.60 -16.28
CA LEU A 17 13.59 24.54 -15.59
C LEU A 17 12.60 23.59 -16.28
N VAL A 18 13.03 22.87 -17.33
CA VAL A 18 12.20 21.87 -18.02
C VAL A 18 12.21 20.57 -17.23
N ALA A 19 11.35 20.52 -16.21
CA ALA A 19 10.51 19.39 -15.82
C ALA A 19 10.04 19.57 -14.37
N CYS A 20 9.32 20.65 -14.08
CA CYS A 20 8.58 20.79 -12.81
C CYS A 20 7.30 19.93 -12.81
N GLY A 21 7.37 18.73 -13.41
CA GLY A 21 6.31 17.76 -13.51
C GLY A 21 6.70 16.50 -12.76
N LYS A 22 5.71 15.87 -12.11
CA LYS A 22 5.89 14.56 -11.46
C LYS A 22 6.45 13.54 -12.47
N PRO A 23 7.51 12.77 -12.15
CA PRO A 23 8.06 11.74 -13.04
C PRO A 23 6.99 10.74 -13.47
N ASP A 24 7.12 10.19 -14.68
CA ASP A 24 6.11 9.28 -15.24
C ASP A 24 6.02 7.97 -14.44
N SER A 25 7.15 7.48 -13.92
CA SER A 25 7.16 6.35 -12.99
C SER A 25 6.35 6.62 -11.72
N GLN A 26 6.38 7.85 -11.19
CA GLN A 26 5.57 8.24 -10.05
C GLN A 26 4.08 8.28 -10.38
N LYS A 27 3.69 8.82 -11.53
CA LYS A 27 2.27 8.80 -11.96
C LYS A 27 1.74 7.38 -12.06
N ALA A 28 2.51 6.49 -12.71
CA ALA A 28 2.16 5.09 -12.86
C ALA A 28 2.03 4.37 -11.51
N PHE A 29 2.94 4.64 -10.56
CA PHE A 29 2.81 4.12 -9.20
C PHE A 29 1.51 4.59 -8.52
N GLU A 30 1.19 5.88 -8.60
CA GLU A 30 0.00 6.45 -7.98
C GLU A 30 -1.30 5.90 -8.59
N GLU A 31 -1.32 5.64 -9.90
CA GLU A 31 -2.43 4.97 -10.58
C GLU A 31 -2.58 3.53 -10.10
N ARG A 32 -1.48 2.75 -10.07
CA ARG A 32 -1.50 1.36 -9.58
C ARG A 32 -1.90 1.25 -8.12
N PHE A 33 -1.47 2.19 -7.27
CA PHE A 33 -1.88 2.22 -5.87
C PHE A 33 -3.39 2.50 -5.73
N LYS A 34 -3.98 3.35 -6.58
CA LYS A 34 -5.43 3.57 -6.60
C LYS A 34 -6.20 2.36 -7.12
N GLU A 35 -5.68 1.71 -8.17
CA GLU A 35 -6.27 0.49 -8.73
C GLU A 35 -6.27 -0.67 -7.73
N PHE A 36 -5.29 -0.72 -6.82
CA PHE A 36 -5.21 -1.75 -5.78
C PHE A 36 -6.50 -1.88 -4.98
N ASP A 37 -7.13 -0.77 -4.57
CA ASP A 37 -8.38 -0.79 -3.82
C ASP A 37 -9.54 -1.40 -4.63
N SER A 38 -9.62 -1.06 -5.92
CA SER A 38 -10.60 -1.65 -6.83
C SER A 38 -10.37 -3.15 -7.03
N VAL A 39 -9.13 -3.57 -7.20
CA VAL A 39 -8.77 -4.99 -7.36
C VAL A 39 -9.06 -5.77 -6.09
N LEU A 40 -8.73 -5.20 -4.92
CA LEU A 40 -9.02 -5.80 -3.62
C LEU A 40 -10.54 -5.95 -3.44
N THR A 41 -11.31 -4.90 -3.72
CA THR A 41 -12.78 -4.92 -3.67
C THR A 41 -13.36 -6.00 -4.58
N GLU A 42 -12.88 -6.10 -5.82
CA GLU A 42 -13.34 -7.11 -6.78
C GLU A 42 -13.09 -8.53 -6.25
N LYS A 43 -11.89 -8.80 -5.75
CA LYS A 43 -11.52 -10.11 -5.19
C LYS A 43 -12.31 -10.48 -3.94
N MET A 44 -12.82 -9.49 -3.21
CA MET A 44 -13.55 -9.70 -1.95
C MET A 44 -15.07 -9.79 -2.12
N LYS A 45 -15.60 -9.63 -3.35
CA LYS A 45 -17.05 -9.71 -3.62
C LYS A 45 -17.69 -11.01 -3.11
N SER A 46 -17.01 -12.13 -3.29
CA SER A 46 -17.49 -13.46 -2.86
C SER A 46 -16.93 -13.92 -1.50
N ALA A 47 -16.13 -13.09 -0.84
CA ALA A 47 -15.57 -13.42 0.47
C ALA A 47 -16.64 -13.33 1.57
N ASP A 48 -16.38 -13.94 2.71
CA ASP A 48 -17.20 -13.74 3.90
C ASP A 48 -17.09 -12.29 4.42
N GLU A 49 -18.08 -11.87 5.21
CA GLU A 49 -18.14 -10.50 5.72
C GLU A 49 -16.94 -10.12 6.61
N GLY A 50 -16.35 -11.09 7.33
CA GLY A 50 -15.14 -10.85 8.13
C GLY A 50 -13.94 -10.52 7.24
N SER A 51 -13.75 -11.29 6.17
CA SER A 51 -12.74 -11.02 5.14
C SER A 51 -12.96 -9.67 4.44
N LYS A 52 -14.21 -9.28 4.16
CA LYS A 52 -14.52 -7.94 3.61
C LYS A 52 -14.12 -6.83 4.58
N LYS A 53 -14.36 -6.99 5.89
CA LYS A 53 -13.91 -6.02 6.89
C LYS A 53 -12.39 -5.92 6.98
N MET A 54 -11.69 -7.05 6.84
CA MET A 54 -10.22 -7.02 6.74
C MET A 54 -9.75 -6.28 5.48
N ALA A 55 -10.42 -6.48 4.34
CA ALA A 55 -10.12 -5.73 3.13
C ALA A 55 -10.33 -4.22 3.31
N GLU A 56 -11.43 -3.80 3.96
CA GLU A 56 -11.66 -2.40 4.33
C GLU A 56 -10.54 -1.81 5.18
N ILE A 57 -9.94 -2.60 6.09
CA ILE A 57 -8.77 -2.18 6.89
C ILE A 57 -7.55 -1.96 5.99
N ILE A 58 -7.27 -2.90 5.09
CA ILE A 58 -6.15 -2.82 4.14
C ILE A 58 -6.30 -1.58 3.23
N SER A 59 -7.51 -1.29 2.77
CA SER A 59 -7.83 -0.10 1.97
C SER A 59 -7.61 1.23 2.68
N LYS A 60 -7.42 1.25 4.00
CA LYS A 60 -7.02 2.46 4.75
C LYS A 60 -5.54 2.80 4.59
N ALA A 61 -4.74 1.93 3.97
CA ALA A 61 -3.35 2.23 3.69
C ALA A 61 -3.23 3.49 2.83
N THR A 62 -2.32 4.37 3.21
CA THR A 62 -1.99 5.58 2.46
C THR A 62 -0.50 5.59 2.15
N PHE A 63 -0.10 6.38 1.17
CA PHE A 63 1.30 6.51 0.80
C PHE A 63 1.72 7.97 0.70
N LYS A 64 3.03 8.18 0.86
CA LYS A 64 3.70 9.44 0.54
C LYS A 64 4.96 9.10 -0.25
N VAL A 65 5.06 9.62 -1.48
CA VAL A 65 6.30 9.53 -2.26
C VAL A 65 7.27 10.59 -1.75
N ASN A 66 8.42 10.15 -1.24
CA ASN A 66 9.44 11.04 -0.69
C ASN A 66 10.48 11.43 -1.76
N LYS A 67 10.88 10.47 -2.60
CA LYS A 67 11.89 10.66 -3.63
C LYS A 67 11.63 9.75 -4.83
N VAL A 68 12.00 10.22 -6.01
CA VAL A 68 11.96 9.44 -7.25
C VAL A 68 13.28 9.61 -7.99
N GLU A 69 13.89 8.51 -8.38
CA GLU A 69 15.08 8.46 -9.24
C GLU A 69 14.77 7.68 -10.51
N GLU A 70 14.46 8.39 -11.59
CA GLU A 70 14.21 7.80 -12.91
C GLU A 70 15.48 7.89 -13.78
N LYS A 71 15.97 6.74 -14.26
CA LYS A 71 17.21 6.60 -15.06
C LYS A 71 16.93 5.68 -16.26
N GLY A 72 16.58 6.29 -17.39
CA GLY A 72 16.19 5.57 -18.61
C GLY A 72 14.94 4.73 -18.36
N GLU A 73 15.02 3.42 -18.61
CA GLU A 73 13.90 2.49 -18.43
C GLU A 73 13.76 1.95 -16.99
N ASN A 74 14.53 2.48 -16.03
CA ASN A 74 14.47 2.07 -14.62
C ASN A 74 14.10 3.25 -13.73
N SER A 75 13.34 2.98 -12.67
CA SER A 75 13.01 3.98 -11.65
C SER A 75 13.02 3.35 -10.26
N GLU A 76 13.43 4.15 -9.28
CA GLU A 76 13.31 3.80 -7.86
C GLU A 76 12.57 4.92 -7.12
N LEU A 77 11.47 4.56 -6.47
CA LEU A 77 10.65 5.47 -5.68
C LEU A 77 10.82 5.11 -4.21
N ASN A 78 11.27 6.07 -3.41
CA ASN A 78 11.19 5.94 -1.95
C ASN A 78 9.80 6.39 -1.51
N VAL A 79 9.03 5.47 -0.94
CA VAL A 79 7.63 5.67 -0.57
C VAL A 79 7.44 5.29 0.89
N THR A 80 6.90 6.18 1.70
CA THR A 80 6.39 5.83 3.03
C THR A 80 4.98 5.31 2.89
N ILE A 81 4.73 4.08 3.34
CA ILE A 81 3.39 3.50 3.46
C ILE A 81 2.94 3.61 4.91
N LYS A 82 1.77 4.21 5.12
CA LYS A 82 1.09 4.26 6.41
C LYS A 82 -0.11 3.33 6.35
N ALA A 83 -0.09 2.26 7.14
CA ALA A 83 -1.16 1.27 7.22
C ALA A 83 -1.56 1.05 8.67
N ILE A 84 -2.80 0.59 8.89
CA ILE A 84 -3.20 0.07 10.21
C ILE A 84 -2.28 -1.11 10.55
N ASN A 85 -1.87 -1.24 11.81
CA ASN A 85 -1.03 -2.34 12.31
C ASN A 85 -1.79 -3.67 12.29
N LEU A 86 -2.11 -4.17 11.10
CA LEU A 86 -2.90 -5.37 10.90
C LEU A 86 -2.19 -6.60 11.47
N GLY A 87 -0.85 -6.61 11.51
CA GLY A 87 -0.10 -7.68 12.19
C GLY A 87 -0.47 -7.81 13.67
N LYS A 88 -0.52 -6.70 14.40
CA LYS A 88 -0.99 -6.66 15.80
C LYS A 88 -2.44 -7.16 15.89
N TYR A 89 -3.34 -6.58 15.10
CA TYR A 89 -4.78 -6.88 15.22
C TYR A 89 -5.14 -8.31 14.79
N VAL A 90 -4.41 -8.90 13.83
CA VAL A 90 -4.57 -10.31 13.49
C VAL A 90 -4.06 -11.22 14.62
N ASN A 91 -2.94 -10.88 15.25
CA ASN A 91 -2.44 -11.65 16.40
C ASN A 91 -3.42 -11.60 17.59
N GLU A 92 -3.96 -10.42 17.91
CA GLU A 92 -4.99 -10.23 18.93
C GLU A 92 -6.28 -10.99 18.58
N TYR A 93 -6.68 -10.96 17.30
CA TYR A 93 -7.82 -11.72 16.79
C TYR A 93 -7.63 -13.23 17.00
N VAL A 94 -6.49 -13.78 16.57
CA VAL A 94 -6.16 -15.20 16.75
C VAL A 94 -6.19 -15.58 18.23
N ALA A 95 -5.58 -14.78 19.10
CA ALA A 95 -5.61 -15.02 20.54
C ALA A 95 -7.04 -15.01 21.11
N ALA A 96 -7.89 -14.08 20.66
CA ALA A 96 -9.28 -14.00 21.09
C ALA A 96 -10.13 -15.18 20.58
N VAL A 97 -9.92 -15.60 19.33
CA VAL A 97 -10.54 -16.80 18.74
C VAL A 97 -10.12 -18.04 19.52
N THR A 98 -8.82 -18.25 19.74
CA THR A 98 -8.31 -19.40 20.49
C THR A 98 -8.86 -19.44 21.91
N LYS A 99 -8.94 -18.29 22.59
CA LYS A 99 -9.53 -18.20 23.94
C LYS A 99 -11.02 -18.57 23.95
N LYS A 100 -11.78 -18.19 22.93
CA LYS A 100 -13.24 -18.36 22.88
C LYS A 100 -13.67 -19.72 22.33
N TYR A 101 -12.98 -20.22 21.31
CA TYR A 101 -13.37 -21.41 20.55
C TYR A 101 -12.36 -22.57 20.64
N GLY A 102 -11.16 -22.34 21.19
CA GLY A 102 -10.06 -23.31 21.16
C GLY A 102 -9.31 -23.27 19.83
N GLU A 103 -8.48 -24.29 19.58
CA GLU A 103 -7.67 -24.39 18.36
C GLU A 103 -8.50 -24.70 17.11
N ASN A 104 -9.66 -25.36 17.28
CA ASN A 104 -10.56 -25.75 16.20
C ASN A 104 -11.95 -25.18 16.44
N ILE A 105 -12.50 -24.51 15.43
CA ILE A 105 -13.84 -23.92 15.51
C ILE A 105 -14.87 -25.03 15.28
N PRO A 106 -15.77 -25.30 16.24
CA PRO A 106 -16.83 -26.29 16.06
C PRO A 106 -17.77 -25.92 14.90
N ALA A 107 -18.23 -26.91 14.13
CA ALA A 107 -19.10 -26.67 12.96
C ALA A 107 -20.43 -25.98 13.34
N ASP A 108 -20.99 -26.31 14.51
CA ASP A 108 -22.20 -25.69 15.06
C ASP A 108 -21.98 -24.24 15.55
N LYS A 109 -20.73 -23.79 15.60
CA LYS A 109 -20.32 -22.43 16.00
C LYS A 109 -19.90 -21.54 14.83
N GLN A 110 -19.98 -22.02 13.60
CA GLN A 110 -19.52 -21.27 12.43
C GLN A 110 -20.21 -19.91 12.27
N GLU A 111 -21.54 -19.83 12.47
CA GLU A 111 -22.27 -18.56 12.37
C GLU A 111 -21.86 -17.57 13.47
N GLU A 112 -21.69 -18.07 14.70
CA GLU A 112 -21.25 -17.26 15.84
C GLU A 112 -19.82 -16.74 15.62
N PHE A 113 -18.95 -17.59 15.10
CA PHE A 113 -17.59 -17.23 14.72
C PHE A 113 -17.57 -16.15 13.64
N ASN A 114 -18.36 -16.30 12.56
CA ASN A 114 -18.42 -15.29 11.50
C ASN A 114 -18.88 -13.92 12.05
N LYS A 115 -19.89 -13.89 12.95
CA LYS A 115 -20.32 -12.66 13.61
C LYS A 115 -19.21 -12.06 14.47
N PHE A 116 -18.50 -12.89 15.23
CA PHE A 116 -17.35 -12.46 16.03
C PHE A 116 -16.26 -11.81 15.15
N SER A 117 -15.92 -12.41 14.01
CA SER A 117 -14.93 -11.84 13.08
C SER A 117 -15.37 -10.49 12.53
N VAL A 118 -16.64 -10.36 12.12
CA VAL A 118 -17.21 -9.09 11.64
C VAL A 118 -17.17 -8.02 12.71
N GLU A 119 -17.62 -8.33 13.93
CA GLU A 119 -17.60 -7.40 15.06
C GLU A 119 -16.19 -6.95 15.40
N TYR A 120 -15.24 -7.90 15.47
CA TYR A 120 -13.85 -7.61 15.79
C TYR A 120 -13.23 -6.62 14.79
N PHE A 121 -13.27 -6.91 13.48
CA PHE A 121 -12.67 -6.03 12.49
C PHE A 121 -13.45 -4.71 12.31
N THR A 122 -14.76 -4.71 12.54
CA THR A 122 -15.56 -3.47 12.59
C THR A 122 -15.12 -2.57 13.75
N ASN A 123 -14.79 -3.14 14.91
CA ASN A 123 -14.28 -2.38 16.04
C ASN A 123 -12.90 -1.77 15.72
N VAL A 124 -12.02 -2.52 15.07
CA VAL A 124 -10.72 -1.99 14.60
C VAL A 124 -10.92 -0.80 13.64
N LEU A 125 -11.83 -0.92 12.68
CA LEU A 125 -12.13 0.15 11.72
C LEU A 125 -12.69 1.43 12.36
N ASN A 126 -13.42 1.28 13.46
CA ASN A 126 -14.09 2.40 14.15
C ASN A 126 -13.30 2.94 15.34
N ASP A 127 -12.19 2.30 15.73
CA ASP A 127 -11.36 2.74 16.85
C ASP A 127 -10.62 4.03 16.50
N LYS A 128 -10.88 5.08 17.28
CA LYS A 128 -10.22 6.39 17.13
C LYS A 128 -8.74 6.35 17.51
N ASN A 129 -8.33 5.33 18.27
CA ASN A 129 -6.96 5.11 18.71
C ASN A 129 -6.33 3.91 17.99
N VAL A 130 -6.87 3.52 16.82
CA VAL A 130 -6.32 2.43 16.02
C VAL A 130 -4.84 2.69 15.74
N GLU A 131 -4.02 1.67 15.95
CA GLU A 131 -2.58 1.77 15.80
C GLU A 131 -2.19 1.71 14.33
N TYR A 132 -1.36 2.64 13.90
CA TYR A 132 -0.76 2.66 12.57
C TYR A 132 0.72 2.33 12.65
N VAL A 133 1.22 1.72 11.58
CA VAL A 133 2.65 1.56 11.30
C VAL A 133 3.00 2.32 10.03
N GLU A 134 4.20 2.90 10.02
CA GLU A 134 4.77 3.58 8.85
C GLU A 134 6.03 2.83 8.44
N ASN A 135 6.10 2.43 7.17
CA ASN A 135 7.23 1.70 6.60
C ASN A 135 7.71 2.39 5.32
N ASP A 136 9.00 2.65 5.24
CA ASP A 136 9.62 3.13 4.02
C ASP A 136 9.95 1.96 3.10
N VAL A 137 9.49 2.05 1.85
CA VAL A 137 9.70 1.05 0.81
C VAL A 137 10.39 1.71 -0.38
N ASN A 138 11.44 1.07 -0.88
CA ASN A 138 12.07 1.47 -2.14
C ASN A 138 11.43 0.67 -3.29
N VAL A 139 10.38 1.23 -3.89
CA VAL A 139 9.65 0.62 -4.99
C VAL A 139 10.49 0.72 -6.26
N LYS A 140 10.90 -0.42 -6.78
CA LYS A 140 11.64 -0.55 -8.04
C LYS A 140 10.66 -0.74 -9.17
N MET A 141 10.83 0.05 -10.22
CA MET A 141 10.01 -0.02 -11.42
C MET A 141 10.89 -0.12 -12.66
N GLN A 142 10.40 -0.86 -13.65
CA GLN A 142 11.00 -0.96 -14.97
C GLN A 142 9.95 -0.65 -16.03
N LYS A 143 10.34 0.11 -17.04
CA LYS A 143 9.51 0.41 -18.19
C LYS A 143 9.61 -0.76 -19.19
N VAL A 144 8.47 -1.37 -19.49
CA VAL A 144 8.33 -2.52 -20.38
C VAL A 144 7.23 -2.19 -21.36
N GLU A 145 7.57 -2.16 -22.66
CA GLU A 145 6.62 -1.81 -23.74
C GLU A 145 5.94 -0.45 -23.54
N GLY A 146 6.67 0.50 -22.96
CA GLY A 146 6.17 1.85 -22.69
C GLY A 146 5.46 2.02 -21.35
N GLU A 147 5.16 0.94 -20.62
CA GLU A 147 4.48 0.97 -19.33
C GLU A 147 5.43 0.70 -18.16
N TRP A 148 5.30 1.47 -17.08
CA TRP A 148 6.04 1.24 -15.85
C TRP A 148 5.43 0.08 -15.05
N LYS A 149 6.26 -0.91 -14.69
CA LYS A 149 5.87 -2.09 -13.92
C LYS A 149 6.72 -2.20 -12.65
N ILE A 150 6.09 -2.50 -11.52
CA ILE A 150 6.78 -2.75 -10.24
C ILE A 150 7.49 -4.10 -10.32
N THR A 151 8.77 -4.14 -9.97
CA THR A 151 9.61 -5.34 -10.04
C THR A 151 9.88 -5.98 -8.66
N ASN A 152 9.61 -5.29 -7.56
CA ASN A 152 9.69 -5.80 -6.18
C ASN A 152 8.35 -5.64 -5.42
N PRO A 153 7.24 -6.24 -5.87
CA PRO A 153 5.93 -6.00 -5.29
C PRO A 153 5.78 -6.47 -3.84
N ASN A 154 6.55 -7.49 -3.41
CA ASN A 154 6.38 -8.09 -2.08
C ASN A 154 6.64 -7.10 -0.93
N GLU A 155 7.66 -6.25 -1.04
CA GLU A 155 7.96 -5.25 -0.01
C GLU A 155 6.81 -4.23 0.12
N LEU A 156 6.27 -3.79 -1.02
CA LEU A 156 5.13 -2.87 -1.06
C LEU A 156 3.87 -3.52 -0.46
N VAL A 157 3.57 -4.77 -0.86
CA VAL A 157 2.42 -5.51 -0.33
C VAL A 157 2.56 -5.73 1.17
N SER A 158 3.73 -6.13 1.65
CA SER A 158 3.99 -6.33 3.08
C SER A 158 3.79 -5.05 3.89
N ALA A 159 4.24 -3.90 3.36
CA ALA A 159 4.03 -2.59 3.98
C ALA A 159 2.55 -2.18 4.01
N ILE A 160 1.80 -2.43 2.93
CA ILE A 160 0.35 -2.19 2.86
C ILE A 160 -0.42 -3.06 3.87
N LEU A 161 0.05 -4.29 4.09
CA LEU A 161 -0.51 -5.22 5.07
C LEU A 161 -0.11 -4.89 6.52
N GLY A 162 0.60 -3.79 6.78
CA GLY A 162 0.82 -3.28 8.13
C GLY A 162 1.40 -4.31 9.11
N GLY A 163 2.37 -5.10 8.66
CA GLY A 163 3.03 -6.14 9.46
C GLY A 163 2.37 -7.52 9.40
N ALA A 164 1.24 -7.69 8.73
CA ALA A 164 0.60 -9.00 8.55
C ALA A 164 1.22 -9.86 7.43
N GLY A 165 2.11 -9.30 6.58
CA GLY A 165 2.78 -10.05 5.50
C GLY A 165 3.54 -11.29 6.01
N ASN A 166 4.22 -11.16 7.15
CA ASN A 166 4.95 -12.25 7.79
C ASN A 166 4.03 -13.41 8.25
N LEU A 167 2.75 -13.13 8.53
CA LEU A 167 1.77 -14.12 8.98
C LEU A 167 1.31 -15.04 7.84
N ILE A 168 1.49 -14.59 6.59
CA ILE A 168 1.08 -15.32 5.38
C ILE A 168 2.27 -15.75 4.51
N GLY A 169 3.50 -15.66 5.04
CA GLY A 169 4.71 -16.15 4.38
C GLY A 169 5.22 -15.30 3.21
N LEU A 170 4.96 -13.98 3.25
CA LEU A 170 5.55 -12.99 2.32
C LEU A 170 6.93 -12.51 2.75
#